data_AF-A0A959D2S0-F1
#
_entry.id   AF-A0A959D2S0-F1
#
_cell.length_a   1.000
_cell.length_b   1.000
_cell.length_c   1.000
_cell.angle_alpha   90.00
_cell.angle_beta   90.00
_cell.angle_gamma   90.00
#
_symmetry.space_group_name_H-M   'P 1'
#
loop_
_entity.id
_entity.type
_entity.pdbx_description
1 polymer ?
#
loop_
_entity_poly.entity_id
_entity_poly.type
_entity_poly.pdbx_seq_one_letter_code
_entity_poly.pdbx_strand_id
1 'polypeptide(L)'
;GQEGLFTYEKTMHLYNYAGVYINTSFGNQDYSFIEISTWGKYIPGLSYHADFNFRYQISTPFWVGAGIATTGTAHLETGFNIGISGRDGYMKLGFGYDVPFSNDIHSYIGSSFEVNLSFIFEKS
;
A
#
# COMPACT_ATOMS: atom_id res chain seq x y z
N GLY A 1 7.22 -0.56 -46.70
CA GLY A 1 6.77 -0.50 -45.30
C GLY A 1 5.91 0.73 -45.16
N GLN A 2 4.72 0.62 -44.57
CA GLN A 2 3.94 1.81 -44.23
C GLN A 2 4.36 2.27 -42.85
N GLU A 3 4.92 3.49 -42.76
CA GLU A 3 5.18 4.15 -41.49
C GLU A 3 3.82 4.57 -40.90
N GLY A 4 3.40 3.89 -39.84
CA GLY A 4 2.17 4.24 -39.13
C GLY A 4 2.37 5.52 -38.34
N LEU A 5 1.58 6.55 -38.64
CA LEU A 5 1.49 7.76 -37.83
C LEU A 5 0.91 7.41 -36.46
N PHE A 6 1.72 7.49 -35.42
CA PHE A 6 1.26 7.36 -34.03
C PHE A 6 0.69 8.70 -33.56
N THR A 7 -0.59 8.71 -33.16
CA THR A 7 -1.23 9.87 -32.53
C THR A 7 -1.22 9.66 -31.01
N TYR A 8 -0.70 10.62 -30.26
CA TYR A 8 -0.66 10.59 -28.80
C TYR A 8 -1.68 11.58 -28.23
N GLU A 9 -2.60 11.10 -27.40
CA GLU A 9 -3.56 11.92 -26.68
C GLU A 9 -3.21 11.96 -25.20
N LYS A 10 -3.19 13.15 -24.60
CA LYS A 10 -2.90 13.33 -23.18
C LYS A 10 -4.19 13.18 -22.37
N THR A 11 -4.29 12.11 -21.61
CA THR A 11 -5.41 11.88 -20.68
C THR A 11 -5.05 12.31 -19.26
N MET A 12 -5.96 13.02 -18.60
CA MET A 12 -5.81 13.39 -17.19
C MET A 12 -5.91 12.16 -16.29
N HIS A 13 -5.03 12.10 -15.30
CA HIS A 13 -5.06 11.09 -14.24
C HIS A 13 -5.23 11.80 -12.91
N LEU A 14 -6.29 11.49 -12.16
CA LEU A 14 -6.53 12.03 -10.83
C LEU A 14 -6.22 10.95 -9.80
N TYR A 15 -5.44 11.32 -8.78
CA TYR A 15 -5.05 10.44 -7.69
C TYR A 15 -5.47 11.07 -6.36
N ASN A 16 -5.97 10.25 -5.44
CA ASN A 16 -6.31 10.66 -4.09
C ASN A 16 -5.75 9.67 -3.07
N TYR A 17 -5.44 10.19 -1.89
CA TYR A 17 -5.08 9.40 -0.72
C TYR A 17 -5.72 10.05 0.50
N ALA A 18 -6.32 9.24 1.36
CA ALA A 18 -6.84 9.67 2.63
C ALA A 18 -6.55 8.60 3.67
N GLY A 19 -6.25 9.01 4.90
CA GLY A 19 -5.99 8.08 5.98
C GLY A 19 -6.16 8.71 7.35
N VAL A 20 -6.41 7.87 8.33
CA VAL A 20 -6.54 8.25 9.74
C VAL A 20 -5.71 7.31 10.60
N TYR A 21 -5.05 7.89 11.61
CA TYR A 21 -4.32 7.15 12.64
C TYR A 21 -5.10 7.25 13.95
N ILE A 22 -5.40 6.11 14.54
CA ILE A 22 -6.10 5.98 15.80
C ILE A 22 -5.12 5.35 16.77
N ASN A 23 -4.61 6.15 17.70
CA ASN A 23 -3.72 5.64 18.75
C ASN A 23 -4.46 4.60 19.57
N THR A 24 -3.83 3.45 19.75
CA THR A 24 -4.31 2.40 20.63
C THR A 24 -3.37 2.31 21.82
N SER A 25 -3.89 1.94 22.99
CA SER A 25 -3.05 1.60 24.15
C SER A 25 -3.21 0.12 24.50
N PHE A 26 -3.56 -0.71 23.51
CA PHE A 26 -3.74 -2.13 23.72
C PHE A 26 -2.41 -2.78 24.14
N GLY A 27 -2.42 -3.46 25.28
CA GLY A 27 -1.24 -4.19 25.79
C GLY A 27 -0.14 -3.32 26.41
N ASN A 28 -0.43 -2.10 26.87
CA ASN A 28 0.53 -1.18 27.49
C ASN A 28 1.76 -0.87 26.62
N GLN A 29 1.57 -0.85 25.30
CA GLN A 29 2.60 -0.47 24.33
C GLN A 29 2.49 1.04 24.07
N ASP A 30 3.57 1.79 24.26
CA ASP A 30 3.62 3.23 24.03
C ASP A 30 3.48 3.61 22.53
N TYR A 31 3.74 2.64 21.64
CA TYR A 31 3.71 2.82 20.19
C TYR A 31 2.83 1.76 19.52
N SER A 32 1.52 1.84 19.78
CA SER A 32 0.51 1.07 19.04
C SER A 32 -0.56 1.99 18.44
N PHE A 33 -0.95 1.71 17.21
CA PHE A 33 -1.99 2.47 16.53
C PHE A 33 -2.65 1.63 15.43
N ILE A 34 -3.87 2.02 15.09
CA ILE A 34 -4.56 1.55 13.90
C ILE A 34 -4.47 2.64 12.84
N GLU A 35 -4.09 2.25 11.63
CA GLU A 35 -4.13 3.06 10.42
C GLU A 35 -5.25 2.52 9.53
N ILE A 36 -6.18 3.41 9.15
CA ILE A 36 -7.15 3.13 8.10
C ILE A 36 -6.83 4.09 6.96
N SER A 37 -6.60 3.58 5.76
CA SER A 37 -6.28 4.41 4.61
C SER A 37 -6.95 3.94 3.33
N THR A 38 -7.14 4.85 2.40
CA THR A 38 -7.64 4.57 1.06
C THR A 38 -6.81 5.35 0.05
N TRP A 39 -6.43 4.69 -1.03
CA TRP A 39 -5.90 5.30 -2.23
C TRP A 39 -6.87 5.10 -3.38
N GLY A 40 -6.93 6.08 -4.28
CA GLY A 40 -7.80 6.01 -5.43
C GLY A 40 -7.21 6.68 -6.66
N LYS A 41 -7.60 6.16 -7.83
CA LYS A 41 -7.18 6.60 -9.14
C LYS A 41 -8.38 6.66 -10.08
N TYR A 42 -8.56 7.82 -10.69
CA TYR A 42 -9.56 8.07 -11.72
C TYR A 42 -8.90 8.46 -13.05
N ILE A 43 -9.35 7.83 -14.13
CA ILE A 43 -9.03 8.17 -15.51
C ILE A 43 -10.38 8.30 -16.24
N PRO A 44 -10.66 9.41 -16.94
CA PRO A 44 -11.89 9.55 -17.73
C PRO A 44 -12.07 8.38 -18.71
N GLY A 45 -13.25 7.78 -18.70
CA GLY A 45 -13.60 6.64 -19.58
C GLY A 45 -13.26 5.26 -19.01
N LEU A 46 -12.67 5.15 -17.82
CA LEU A 46 -12.41 3.88 -17.13
C LEU A 46 -13.12 3.83 -15.77
N SER A 47 -13.34 2.60 -15.27
CA SER A 47 -13.83 2.38 -13.91
C SER A 47 -12.86 2.95 -12.88
N TYR A 48 -13.40 3.55 -11.82
CA TYR A 48 -12.60 4.07 -10.72
C TYR A 48 -11.90 2.94 -9.95
N HIS A 49 -10.59 3.08 -9.76
CA HIS A 49 -9.81 2.16 -8.95
C HIS A 49 -9.65 2.77 -7.56
N ALA A 50 -10.08 2.06 -6.53
CA ALA A 50 -9.81 2.40 -5.14
C ALA A 50 -9.34 1.17 -4.37
N ASP A 51 -8.50 1.42 -3.38
CA ASP A 51 -8.18 0.45 -2.34
C ASP A 51 -8.60 0.97 -0.97
N PHE A 52 -8.86 0.02 -0.08
CA PHE A 52 -9.10 0.25 1.33
C PHE A 52 -8.11 -0.63 2.10
N ASN A 53 -7.33 -0.01 2.96
CA ASN A 53 -6.26 -0.64 3.72
C ASN A 53 -6.48 -0.41 5.22
N PHE A 54 -6.28 -1.47 5.99
CA PHE A 54 -6.26 -1.47 7.44
C PHE A 54 -4.90 -1.98 7.90
N ARG A 55 -4.20 -1.23 8.74
CA ARG A 55 -2.94 -1.63 9.33
C ARG A 55 -2.99 -1.45 10.84
N TYR A 56 -2.46 -2.42 11.57
CA TYR A 56 -2.28 -2.39 13.00
C TYR A 56 -0.79 -2.44 13.35
N GLN A 57 -0.31 -1.37 13.97
CA GLN A 57 1.00 -1.31 14.60
C GLN A 57 0.88 -1.91 16.00
N ILE A 58 1.43 -3.10 16.20
CA ILE A 58 1.32 -3.85 17.47
C ILE A 58 2.30 -3.28 18.51
N SER A 59 3.51 -2.97 18.07
CA SER A 59 4.61 -2.44 18.88
C SER A 59 5.58 -1.72 17.95
N THR A 60 6.54 -0.93 18.46
CA THR A 60 7.54 -0.24 17.63
C THR A 60 8.12 -1.12 16.50
N PRO A 61 8.57 -2.37 16.74
CA PRO A 61 9.21 -3.15 15.70
C PRO A 61 8.27 -3.87 14.73
N PHE A 62 6.96 -4.00 14.99
CA PHE A 62 6.13 -4.95 14.23
C PHE A 62 4.73 -4.42 13.90
N TRP A 63 4.30 -4.68 12.66
CA TRP A 63 2.97 -4.33 12.18
C TRP A 63 2.40 -5.41 11.24
N VAL A 64 1.08 -5.44 11.16
CA VAL A 64 0.31 -6.29 10.25
C VAL A 64 -0.76 -5.44 9.58
N GLY A 65 -1.15 -5.80 8.36
CA GLY A 65 -2.19 -5.10 7.63
C GLY A 65 -2.90 -6.00 6.64
N ALA A 66 -4.05 -5.52 6.19
CA ALA A 66 -4.86 -6.14 5.17
C ALA A 66 -5.54 -5.06 4.35
N GLY A 67 -5.77 -5.35 3.07
CA GLY A 67 -6.43 -4.43 2.16
C GLY A 67 -7.38 -5.15 1.20
N ILE A 68 -8.30 -4.39 0.62
CA ILE A 68 -9.13 -4.82 -0.49
C ILE A 68 -9.18 -3.71 -1.53
N ALA A 69 -9.23 -4.08 -2.81
CA ALA A 69 -9.30 -3.13 -3.90
C ALA A 69 -10.52 -3.39 -4.79
N THR A 70 -11.06 -2.33 -5.40
CA THR A 70 -12.18 -2.41 -6.37
C THR A 70 -11.81 -3.19 -7.62
N THR A 71 -10.52 -3.44 -7.83
CA THR A 71 -9.94 -4.33 -8.83
C THR A 71 -10.10 -5.81 -8.52
N GLY A 72 -10.69 -6.15 -7.37
CA GLY A 72 -10.97 -7.51 -6.96
C GLY A 72 -9.79 -8.24 -6.35
N THR A 73 -8.90 -7.51 -5.67
CA THR A 73 -7.71 -8.07 -5.02
C THR A 73 -7.80 -7.87 -3.51
N ALA A 74 -7.56 -8.94 -2.76
CA ALA A 74 -7.33 -8.89 -1.32
C ALA A 74 -5.83 -8.91 -1.05
N HIS A 75 -5.37 -8.03 -0.19
CA HIS A 75 -3.97 -7.86 0.17
C HIS A 75 -3.77 -8.21 1.64
N LEU A 76 -2.71 -8.95 1.95
CA LEU A 76 -2.24 -9.17 3.32
C LEU A 76 -0.79 -8.70 3.41
N GLU A 77 -0.48 -7.90 4.42
CA GLU A 77 0.88 -7.41 4.65
C GLU A 77 1.32 -7.56 6.10
N THR A 78 2.62 -7.73 6.28
CA THR A 78 3.27 -7.63 7.59
C THR A 78 4.66 -7.07 7.43
N GLY A 79 5.21 -6.48 8.49
CA GLY A 79 6.55 -5.96 8.41
C GLY A 79 7.15 -5.58 9.73
N PHE A 80 8.41 -5.17 9.63
CA PHE A 80 9.27 -4.82 10.73
C PHE A 80 9.82 -3.41 10.57
N ASN A 81 9.87 -2.67 11.68
CA ASN A 81 10.65 -1.43 11.78
C ASN A 81 11.96 -1.76 12.52
N ILE A 82 13.09 -1.55 11.86
CA ILE A 82 14.42 -1.91 12.33
C ILE A 82 15.22 -0.61 12.50
N GLY A 83 15.61 -0.31 13.73
CA GLY A 83 16.47 0.85 14.02
C GLY A 83 17.82 0.76 13.30
N ILE A 84 18.33 1.89 12.81
CA ILE A 84 19.63 1.95 12.14
C ILE A 84 20.70 2.30 13.17
N SER A 85 21.63 1.38 13.45
CA SER A 85 22.69 1.63 14.43
C SER A 85 23.55 2.84 14.04
N GLY A 86 23.76 3.75 14.99
CA GLY A 86 24.57 4.96 14.80
C GLY A 86 23.89 6.10 14.03
N ARG A 87 22.56 6.04 13.83
CA ARG A 87 21.77 7.14 13.23
C ARG A 87 20.36 7.18 13.80
N ASP A 88 19.84 8.38 14.01
CA ASP A 88 18.42 8.57 14.32
C ASP A 88 17.57 8.31 13.06
N GLY A 89 16.87 7.17 13.07
CA GLY A 89 16.11 6.68 11.95
C GLY A 89 15.87 5.18 12.00
N TYR A 90 15.05 4.69 11.07
CA TYR A 90 14.70 3.28 10.99
C TYR A 90 14.46 2.86 9.54
N MET A 91 14.68 1.57 9.30
CA MET A 91 14.35 0.89 8.08
C MET A 91 13.03 0.15 8.28
N LYS A 92 12.12 0.23 7.30
CA LYS A 92 10.91 -0.59 7.24
C LYS A 92 11.12 -1.71 6.23
N LEU A 93 10.94 -2.95 6.64
CA LEU A 93 10.90 -4.12 5.77
C LEU A 93 9.49 -4.71 5.83
N GLY A 94 8.81 -4.79 4.70
CA GLY A 94 7.47 -5.36 4.62
C GLY A 94 7.38 -6.47 3.58
N PHE A 95 6.46 -7.39 3.84
CA PHE A 95 6.11 -8.52 3.01
C PHE A 95 4.61 -8.48 2.74
N GLY A 96 4.23 -8.53 1.47
CA GLY A 96 2.85 -8.48 1.01
C GLY A 96 2.49 -9.74 0.21
N TYR A 97 1.23 -10.13 0.27
CA TYR A 97 0.67 -11.19 -0.57
C TYR A 97 -0.71 -10.78 -1.08
N ASP A 98 -0.88 -10.84 -2.39
CA ASP A 98 -2.13 -10.48 -3.06
C ASP A 98 -2.86 -11.72 -3.56
N VAL A 99 -4.16 -11.75 -3.31
CA VAL A 99 -5.06 -12.81 -3.76
C VAL A 99 -6.19 -12.19 -4.57
N PRO A 100 -6.25 -12.44 -5.90
CA PRO A 100 -7.39 -12.02 -6.70
C PRO A 100 -8.63 -12.86 -6.32
N PHE A 101 -9.78 -12.21 -6.24
CA PHE A 101 -11.08 -12.82 -5.92
C PHE A 101 -12.22 -12.42 -6.86
N SER A 102 -12.00 -11.46 -7.78
CA SER A 102 -12.96 -11.14 -8.86
C SER A 102 -12.56 -11.80 -10.17
N ASN A 103 -13.52 -12.00 -11.09
CA ASN A 103 -13.25 -12.58 -12.42
C ASN A 103 -12.65 -11.58 -13.43
N ASP A 104 -12.03 -10.50 -12.95
CA ASP A 104 -11.44 -9.47 -13.81
C ASP A 104 -10.05 -9.89 -14.32
N ILE A 105 -9.42 -9.01 -15.12
CA ILE A 105 -8.11 -9.27 -15.74
C ILE A 105 -7.03 -9.69 -14.73
N HIS A 106 -7.14 -9.26 -13.47
CA HIS A 106 -6.22 -9.62 -12.39
C HIS A 106 -6.29 -11.09 -11.98
N SER A 107 -7.44 -11.76 -12.12
CA SER A 107 -7.53 -13.21 -11.89
C SER A 107 -6.69 -14.03 -12.89
N TYR A 108 -6.38 -13.48 -14.06
CA TYR A 108 -5.51 -14.14 -15.04
C TYR A 108 -4.01 -13.99 -14.71
N ILE A 109 -3.63 -12.97 -13.94
CA ILE A 109 -2.25 -12.73 -13.49
C ILE A 109 -1.93 -13.59 -12.26
N GLY A 110 -2.93 -13.88 -11.43
CA GLY A 110 -2.80 -14.73 -10.26
C GLY A 110 -2.34 -13.95 -9.02
N SER A 111 -1.73 -14.67 -8.07
CA SER A 111 -1.24 -14.07 -6.82
C SER A 111 0.16 -13.48 -6.97
N SER A 112 0.44 -12.39 -6.26
CA SER A 112 1.76 -11.76 -6.15
C SER A 112 2.30 -11.85 -4.74
N PHE A 113 3.62 -12.02 -4.63
CA PHE A 113 4.37 -11.81 -3.40
C PHE A 113 5.22 -10.56 -3.55
N GLU A 114 5.08 -9.64 -2.61
CA GLU A 114 5.73 -8.33 -2.65
C GLU A 114 6.70 -8.17 -1.48
N VAL A 115 7.83 -7.53 -1.75
CA VAL A 115 8.79 -7.13 -0.72
C VAL A 115 9.00 -5.63 -0.82
N ASN A 116 8.73 -4.91 0.27
CA ASN A 116 8.96 -3.47 0.35
C ASN A 116 10.10 -3.16 1.33
N LEU A 117 10.93 -2.18 0.95
CA LEU A 117 12.02 -1.69 1.75
C LEU A 117 11.99 -0.16 1.74
N SER A 118 11.97 0.47 2.91
CA SER A 118 11.95 1.92 3.05
C SER A 118 12.92 2.38 4.13
N PHE A 119 13.55 3.53 3.94
CA PHE A 119 14.46 4.15 4.90
C PHE A 119 13.90 5.49 5.35
N ILE A 120 13.89 5.70 6.66
CA ILE A 120 13.41 6.93 7.28
C ILE A 120 14.57 7.51 8.08
N PHE A 121 14.91 8.76 7.76
CA PHE A 121 16.01 9.49 8.39
C PHE A 121 15.43 10.70 9.11
N GLU A 122 15.82 10.88 10.36
CA GLU A 122 15.51 12.11 11.08
C GLU A 122 16.52 13.19 10.71
N LYS A 123 16.02 14.42 10.57
CA LYS A 123 16.86 15.58 10.30
C LYS A 123 17.44 16.05 11.63
N SER A 124 18.78 16.06 11.72
CA SER A 124 19.55 16.67 12.81
C SER A 124 19.37 18.18 12.89
#